data_AF-A0A7W0CTN1-F1
#
_entry.id   AF-A0A7W0CTN1-F1
#
_cell.length_a   1.000
_cell.length_b   1.000
_cell.length_c   1.000
_cell.angle_alpha   90.00
_cell.angle_beta   90.00
_cell.angle_gamma   90.00
#
_symmetry.space_group_name_H-M   'P 1'
#
loop_
_entity.id
_entity.type
_entity.pdbx_description
1 polymer ?
#
loop_
_entity_poly.entity_id
_entity_poly.type
_entity_poly.pdbx_seq_one_letter_code
_entity_poly.pdbx_strand_id
1 'polypeptide(L)'
;MRLPRVKPEHHPHRLASGTVRLGGALYGVASDIDDPHGWAWTALTLLDGTRTPEHVARELAEHHPELDRDDADGIVEALLESGHIEEADPPACPELTEAEQQRHRRTRDYFRWVDRTPRAHGWEAQVMLKRSSAVVVGLGGTGGHAAWSLAASGVGRLHLVDPDVVELSNLNRQVLYTEADVGRPKAEAAEQALGRVNSGVELSHSR
;
A
#
# COMPACT_ATOMS: atom_id res chain seq x y z
N MET A 1 23.20 -0.80 -5.90
CA MET A 1 23.08 0.02 -7.12
C MET A 1 21.59 0.11 -7.43
N ARG A 2 21.06 1.29 -7.76
CA ARG A 2 19.62 1.50 -7.97
C ARG A 2 19.19 0.84 -9.27
N LEU A 3 18.17 -0.02 -9.24
CA LEU A 3 17.69 -0.78 -10.40
C LEU A 3 16.19 -0.50 -10.56
N PRO A 4 15.84 0.69 -11.09
CA PRO A 4 14.46 1.13 -11.17
C PRO A 4 13.67 0.34 -12.22
N ARG A 5 12.40 0.08 -11.90
CA ARG A 5 11.42 -0.46 -12.83
C ARG A 5 10.07 0.25 -12.72
N VAL A 6 9.29 0.22 -13.78
CA VAL A 6 7.87 0.63 -13.67
C VAL A 6 7.14 -0.31 -12.71
N LYS A 7 6.41 0.28 -11.75
CA LYS A 7 5.53 -0.47 -10.85
C LYS A 7 4.54 -1.30 -11.68
N PRO A 8 4.36 -2.61 -11.43
CA PRO A 8 3.42 -3.44 -12.17
C PRO A 8 1.99 -2.89 -12.19
N GLU A 9 1.58 -2.23 -11.10
CA GLU A 9 0.26 -1.60 -10.96
C GLU A 9 0.05 -0.37 -11.87
N HIS A 10 1.15 0.17 -12.40
CA HIS A 10 1.21 1.38 -13.24
C HIS A 10 1.75 1.11 -14.65
N HIS A 11 1.61 -0.12 -15.14
CA HIS A 11 2.08 -0.53 -16.46
C HIS A 11 1.74 0.53 -17.55
N PRO A 12 2.71 0.94 -18.39
CA PRO A 12 2.50 2.01 -19.36
C PRO A 12 1.67 1.55 -20.56
N HIS A 13 0.84 2.43 -21.09
CA HIS A 13 0.05 2.20 -22.29
C HIS A 13 0.16 3.39 -23.25
N ARG A 14 0.47 3.15 -24.52
CA ARG A 14 0.37 4.18 -25.57
C ARG A 14 -1.08 4.37 -25.98
N LEU A 15 -1.52 5.63 -26.01
CA LEU A 15 -2.81 6.03 -26.55
C LEU A 15 -2.66 6.45 -28.02
N ALA A 16 -3.76 6.39 -28.78
CA ALA A 16 -3.77 6.78 -30.20
C ALA A 16 -3.40 8.25 -30.44
N SER A 17 -3.47 9.09 -29.40
CA SER A 17 -3.11 10.51 -29.42
C SER A 17 -1.59 10.78 -29.39
N GLY A 18 -0.75 9.76 -29.21
CA GLY A 18 0.69 9.94 -28.95
C GLY A 18 1.02 10.15 -27.47
N THR A 19 0.02 10.06 -26.59
CA THR A 19 0.19 10.15 -25.13
C THR A 19 0.56 8.80 -24.54
N VAL A 20 1.46 8.76 -23.56
CA VAL A 20 1.71 7.58 -22.73
C VAL A 20 0.95 7.72 -21.41
N ARG A 21 0.10 6.74 -21.10
CA ARG A 21 -0.61 6.65 -19.82
C ARG A 21 0.10 5.67 -18.90
N LEU A 22 0.43 6.13 -17.69
CA LEU A 22 0.91 5.33 -16.58
C LEU A 22 -0.27 5.00 -15.65
N GLY A 23 -0.58 3.71 -15.50
CA GLY A 23 -1.69 3.24 -14.68
C GLY A 23 -3.04 3.19 -15.41
N GLY A 24 -4.07 2.78 -14.66
CA GLY A 24 -5.41 2.52 -15.18
C GLY A 24 -6.26 3.79 -15.39
N ALA A 25 -7.57 3.66 -15.18
CA ALA A 25 -8.52 4.78 -15.37
C ALA A 25 -8.78 5.60 -14.09
N LEU A 26 -8.05 5.34 -12.99
CA LEU A 26 -8.32 5.99 -11.72
C LEU A 26 -7.80 7.44 -11.72
N TYR A 27 -8.71 8.39 -11.64
CA TYR A 27 -8.39 9.82 -11.56
C TYR A 27 -7.49 10.14 -10.36
N GLY A 28 -6.47 10.97 -10.58
CA GLY A 28 -5.49 11.37 -9.56
C GLY A 28 -4.36 10.37 -9.31
N VAL A 29 -4.53 9.12 -9.73
CA VAL A 29 -3.50 8.08 -9.65
C VAL A 29 -2.82 7.88 -11.00
N ALA A 30 -3.61 7.75 -12.07
CA ALA A 30 -3.07 7.67 -13.42
C ALA A 30 -2.38 8.99 -13.82
N SER A 31 -1.33 8.87 -14.62
CA SER A 31 -0.64 10.03 -15.19
C SER A 31 -0.52 9.90 -16.71
N ASP A 32 -0.79 11.00 -17.39
CA ASP A 32 -0.64 11.11 -18.83
C ASP A 32 0.60 11.95 -19.13
N ILE A 33 1.47 11.41 -19.98
CA ILE A 33 2.66 12.08 -20.48
C ILE A 33 2.45 12.30 -21.97
N ASP A 34 2.45 13.56 -22.39
CA ASP A 34 2.49 13.88 -23.82
C ASP A 34 3.86 13.49 -24.36
N ASP A 35 3.91 12.56 -25.32
CA ASP A 35 5.14 11.92 -25.78
C ASP A 35 5.23 11.91 -27.32
N PRO A 36 5.21 13.09 -27.98
CA PRO A 36 5.20 13.19 -29.44
C PRO A 36 6.45 12.59 -30.09
N HIS A 37 7.58 12.57 -29.38
CA HIS A 37 8.86 12.03 -29.85
C HIS A 37 9.09 10.57 -29.42
N GLY A 38 8.26 10.02 -28.52
CA GLY A 38 8.42 8.65 -28.04
C GLY A 38 9.51 8.45 -26.99
N TRP A 39 10.09 9.53 -26.46
CA TRP A 39 11.17 9.50 -25.48
C TRP A 39 10.72 8.89 -24.15
N ALA A 40 9.55 9.32 -23.65
CA ALA A 40 9.03 8.82 -22.38
C ALA A 40 8.71 7.32 -22.48
N TRP A 41 8.11 6.88 -23.58
CA TRP A 41 7.85 5.46 -23.82
C TRP A 41 9.13 4.62 -23.87
N THR A 42 10.16 5.08 -24.59
CA THR A 42 11.44 4.36 -24.65
C THR A 42 12.07 4.28 -23.26
N ALA A 43 12.12 5.39 -22.53
CA ALA A 43 12.64 5.42 -21.16
C ALA A 43 11.88 4.46 -20.24
N LEU A 44 10.54 4.48 -20.27
CA LEU A 44 9.68 3.58 -19.50
C LEU A 44 9.90 2.09 -19.85
N THR A 45 10.21 1.79 -21.11
CA THR A 45 10.52 0.42 -21.55
C THR A 45 11.89 -0.04 -21.06
N LEU A 46 12.85 0.88 -20.95
CA LEU A 46 14.20 0.62 -20.44
C LEU A 46 14.25 0.53 -18.90
N LEU A 47 13.30 1.14 -18.20
CA LEU A 47 13.08 1.02 -16.75
C LEU A 47 12.42 -0.33 -16.43
N ASP A 48 13.18 -1.42 -16.60
CA ASP A 48 12.76 -2.80 -16.40
C ASP A 48 13.38 -3.48 -15.15
N GLY A 49 14.20 -2.75 -14.39
CA GLY A 49 14.87 -3.26 -13.19
C GLY A 49 16.21 -3.95 -13.45
N THR A 50 16.75 -3.87 -14.67
CA THR A 50 18.05 -4.46 -15.01
C THR A 50 19.16 -3.43 -15.26
N ARG A 51 18.79 -2.15 -15.34
CA ARG A 51 19.68 -1.02 -15.66
C ARG A 51 19.63 0.05 -14.57
N THR A 52 20.69 0.84 -14.47
CA THR A 52 20.70 2.04 -13.62
C THR A 52 20.14 3.25 -14.35
N PRO A 53 19.73 4.31 -13.64
CA PRO A 53 19.28 5.54 -14.27
C PRO A 53 20.26 6.08 -15.33
N GLU A 54 21.55 6.06 -15.04
CA GLU A 54 22.58 6.59 -15.95
C GLU A 54 22.67 5.78 -17.24
N HIS A 55 22.54 4.45 -17.14
CA HIS A 55 22.49 3.53 -18.27
C HIS A 55 21.20 3.68 -19.08
N VAL A 56 20.05 3.85 -18.42
CA VAL A 56 18.76 4.11 -19.07
C VAL A 56 18.84 5.39 -19.89
N ALA A 57 19.32 6.49 -19.31
CA ALA A 57 19.47 7.75 -20.03
C ALA A 57 20.47 7.64 -21.20
N ARG A 58 21.47 6.74 -21.12
CA ARG A 58 22.47 6.57 -22.19
C ARG A 58 21.84 5.88 -23.38
N GLU A 59 21.20 4.75 -23.09
CA GLU A 59 20.50 3.98 -24.09
C GLU A 59 19.34 4.79 -24.68
N LEU A 60 18.68 5.64 -23.90
CA LEU A 60 17.64 6.56 -24.39
C LEU A 60 18.19 7.53 -25.47
N ALA A 61 19.30 8.22 -25.18
CA ALA A 61 19.94 9.14 -26.14
C ALA A 61 20.51 8.41 -27.37
N GLU A 62 20.95 7.16 -27.22
CA GLU A 62 21.36 6.32 -28.36
C GLU A 62 20.18 5.95 -29.28
N HIS A 63 18.98 5.73 -28.71
CA HIS A 63 17.77 5.44 -29.48
C HIS A 63 17.16 6.68 -30.16
N HIS A 64 17.40 7.87 -29.61
CA HIS A 64 16.86 9.15 -30.07
C HIS A 64 17.98 10.17 -30.28
N PRO A 65 18.67 10.17 -31.43
CA PRO A 65 19.86 11.01 -31.67
C PRO A 65 19.61 12.52 -31.60
N GLU A 66 18.36 12.95 -31.69
CA GLU A 66 17.93 14.33 -31.53
C GLU A 66 17.79 14.78 -30.06
N LEU A 67 17.80 13.83 -29.11
CA LEU A 67 17.74 14.06 -27.68
C LEU A 67 19.16 14.13 -27.11
N ASP A 68 19.54 15.27 -26.53
CA ASP A 68 20.85 15.37 -25.90
C ASP A 68 20.91 14.61 -24.57
N ARG A 69 22.13 14.49 -24.04
CA ARG A 69 22.38 13.69 -22.84
C ARG A 69 21.72 14.29 -21.60
N ASP A 70 21.74 15.61 -21.47
CA ASP A 70 21.25 16.29 -20.27
C ASP A 70 19.72 16.21 -20.22
N ASP A 71 19.05 16.37 -21.38
CA ASP A 71 17.62 16.16 -21.51
C ASP A 71 17.22 14.71 -21.25
N ALA A 72 18.00 13.74 -21.74
CA ALA A 72 17.77 12.32 -21.45
C ALA A 72 17.86 11.99 -19.95
N ASP A 73 18.86 12.56 -19.25
CA ASP A 73 18.98 12.43 -17.80
C ASP A 73 17.78 13.07 -17.08
N GLY A 74 17.36 14.27 -17.51
CA GLY A 74 16.19 14.97 -16.97
C GLY A 74 14.88 14.19 -17.13
N ILE A 75 14.65 13.54 -18.27
CA ILE A 75 13.48 12.68 -18.50
C ILE A 75 13.49 11.51 -17.52
N VAL A 76 14.64 10.84 -17.35
CA VAL A 76 14.76 9.69 -16.44
C VAL A 76 14.54 10.13 -14.99
N GLU A 77 15.12 11.25 -14.57
CA GLU A 77 14.91 11.81 -13.23
C GLU A 77 13.43 12.14 -12.97
N ALA A 78 12.77 12.83 -13.91
CA ALA A 78 11.35 13.15 -13.80
C ALA A 78 10.47 11.88 -13.68
N LEU A 79 10.79 10.81 -14.42
CA LEU A 79 10.10 9.53 -14.29
C LEU A 79 10.33 8.89 -12.92
N LEU A 80 11.55 8.93 -12.39
CA LEU A 80 11.89 8.38 -11.08
C LEU A 80 11.16 9.10 -9.93
N GLU A 81 10.89 10.40 -10.08
CA GLU A 81 10.13 11.21 -9.12
C GLU A 81 8.61 11.13 -9.31
N SER A 82 8.13 10.60 -10.44
CA SER A 82 6.71 10.60 -10.82
C SER A 82 5.78 9.80 -9.89
N GLY A 83 6.35 8.90 -9.09
CA GLY A 83 5.62 7.96 -8.22
C GLY A 83 5.23 6.63 -8.86
N HIS A 84 5.53 6.42 -10.14
CA HIS A 84 5.18 5.19 -10.88
C HIS A 84 6.34 4.20 -10.99
N ILE A 85 7.54 4.60 -10.57
CA ILE A 85 8.76 3.79 -10.62
C ILE A 85 9.09 3.27 -9.22
N GLU A 86 9.62 2.06 -9.14
CA GLU A 86 10.08 1.42 -7.91
C GLU A 86 11.44 0.76 -8.09
N GLU A 87 12.08 0.37 -6.97
CA GLU A 87 13.25 -0.50 -7.03
C GLU A 87 12.83 -1.95 -7.32
N ALA A 88 13.50 -2.59 -8.28
CA ALA A 88 13.24 -3.98 -8.62
C ALA A 88 13.67 -4.94 -7.50
N ASP A 89 14.75 -4.60 -6.79
CA ASP A 89 15.26 -5.28 -5.60
C ASP A 89 15.33 -4.29 -4.43
N PRO A 90 14.19 -4.02 -3.76
CA PRO A 90 14.13 -3.04 -2.68
C PRO A 90 14.90 -3.54 -1.45
N PRO A 91 15.41 -2.63 -0.60
CA PRO A 91 16.02 -3.01 0.67
C PRO A 91 15.03 -3.78 1.55
N ALA A 92 15.56 -4.67 2.40
CA ALA A 92 14.76 -5.40 3.37
C ALA A 92 14.01 -4.44 4.33
N CYS A 93 12.82 -4.85 4.76
CA CYS A 93 12.00 -4.13 5.75
C CYS A 93 12.03 -4.89 7.10
N PRO A 94 13.04 -4.67 7.96
CA PRO A 94 13.20 -5.43 9.21
C PRO A 94 12.08 -5.17 10.23
N GLU A 95 11.33 -4.08 10.10
CA GLU A 95 10.21 -3.76 11.00
C GLU A 95 9.01 -4.70 10.85
N LEU A 96 8.92 -5.43 9.73
CA LEU A 96 7.86 -6.39 9.46
C LEU A 96 8.44 -7.78 9.34
N THR A 97 7.95 -8.69 10.17
CA THR A 97 8.24 -10.12 10.07
C THR A 97 7.76 -10.68 8.73
N GLU A 98 8.29 -11.83 8.31
CA GLU A 98 7.84 -12.51 7.08
C GLU A 98 6.34 -12.82 7.11
N ALA A 99 5.80 -13.19 8.27
CA ALA A 99 4.38 -13.46 8.44
C ALA A 99 3.53 -12.21 8.25
N GLU A 100 3.96 -11.05 8.75
CA GLU A 100 3.29 -9.76 8.54
C GLU A 100 3.35 -9.34 7.07
N GLN A 101 4.51 -9.50 6.43
CA GLN A 101 4.65 -9.23 4.99
C GLN A 101 3.74 -10.14 4.17
N GLN A 102 3.67 -11.42 4.48
CA GLN A 102 2.76 -12.35 3.79
C GLN A 102 1.29 -11.95 4.01
N ARG A 103 0.90 -11.61 5.24
CA ARG A 103 -0.47 -11.20 5.59
C ARG A 103 -0.90 -9.93 4.85
N HIS A 104 -0.03 -8.92 4.78
CA HIS A 104 -0.37 -7.59 4.28
C HIS A 104 0.07 -7.35 2.83
N ARG A 105 0.53 -8.38 2.10
CA ARG A 105 1.00 -8.24 0.71
C ARG A 105 -0.01 -7.57 -0.21
N ARG A 106 -1.30 -7.94 -0.13
CA ARG A 106 -2.34 -7.34 -0.98
C ARG A 106 -2.56 -5.86 -0.67
N THR A 107 -2.53 -5.50 0.61
CA THR A 107 -2.64 -4.11 1.05
C THR A 107 -1.41 -3.29 0.66
N ARG A 108 -0.21 -3.89 0.68
CA ARG A 108 1.01 -3.28 0.15
C ARG A 108 0.87 -2.92 -1.32
N ASP A 109 0.40 -3.87 -2.14
CA ASP A 109 0.20 -3.65 -3.58
C ASP A 109 -0.84 -2.54 -3.82
N TYR A 110 -1.91 -2.49 -3.01
CA TYR A 110 -2.86 -1.36 -3.02
C TYR A 110 -2.19 -0.02 -2.69
N PHE A 111 -1.39 0.07 -1.63
CA PHE A 111 -0.70 1.32 -1.29
C PHE A 111 0.33 1.72 -2.35
N ARG A 112 1.07 0.77 -2.94
CA ARG A 112 1.98 1.04 -4.06
C ARG A 112 1.27 1.61 -5.28
N TRP A 113 0.02 1.20 -5.49
CA TRP A 113 -0.84 1.68 -6.55
C TRP A 113 -1.35 3.10 -6.27
N VAL A 114 -1.90 3.39 -5.08
CA VAL A 114 -2.56 4.68 -4.82
C VAL A 114 -1.63 5.76 -4.22
N ASP A 115 -0.57 5.37 -3.50
CA ASP A 115 0.45 6.28 -2.98
C ASP A 115 1.51 6.54 -4.04
N ARG A 116 1.49 7.76 -4.58
CA ARG A 116 2.47 8.24 -5.56
C ARG A 116 3.72 8.81 -4.91
N THR A 117 3.80 8.87 -3.58
CA THR A 117 5.04 9.26 -2.90
C THR A 117 6.11 8.22 -3.23
N PRO A 118 7.29 8.61 -3.74
CA PRO A 118 8.40 7.68 -3.89
C PRO A 118 8.75 7.04 -2.55
N ARG A 119 8.80 5.70 -2.52
CA ARG A 119 9.05 4.88 -1.32
C ARG A 119 10.24 3.96 -1.58
N ALA A 120 10.95 3.58 -0.53
CA ALA A 120 12.14 2.74 -0.63
C ALA A 120 11.80 1.27 -0.90
N HIS A 121 10.80 0.73 -0.19
CA HIS A 121 10.47 -0.71 -0.26
C HIS A 121 8.97 -1.03 -0.34
N GLY A 122 8.11 -0.01 -0.32
CA GLY A 122 6.65 -0.15 -0.48
C GLY A 122 5.90 -0.64 0.76
N TRP A 123 6.61 -0.89 1.87
CA TRP A 123 6.02 -1.33 3.15
C TRP A 123 5.80 -0.18 4.14
N GLU A 124 6.18 1.04 3.79
CA GLU A 124 6.18 2.22 4.65
C GLU A 124 4.79 2.48 5.23
N ALA A 125 3.74 2.33 4.42
CA ALA A 125 2.35 2.44 4.88
C ALA A 125 2.01 1.40 5.96
N GLN A 126 2.43 0.15 5.77
CA GLN A 126 2.18 -0.91 6.76
C GLN A 126 3.02 -0.72 8.03
N VAL A 127 4.26 -0.23 7.90
CA VAL A 127 5.10 0.13 9.05
C VAL A 127 4.46 1.27 9.85
N MET A 128 3.89 2.28 9.17
CA MET A 128 3.13 3.35 9.84
C MET A 128 1.92 2.79 10.59
N LEU A 129 1.14 1.88 10.00
CA LEU A 129 0.02 1.22 10.68
C LEU A 129 0.49 0.43 11.92
N LYS A 130 1.55 -0.37 11.79
CA LYS A 130 2.14 -1.14 12.89
C LYS A 130 2.66 -0.26 14.03
N ARG A 131 3.12 0.96 13.74
CA ARG A 131 3.55 1.94 14.75
C ARG A 131 2.39 2.73 15.36
N SER A 132 1.21 2.67 14.75
CA SER A 132 0.04 3.44 15.17
C SER A 132 -0.69 2.79 16.34
N SER A 133 -1.55 3.57 17.00
CA SER A 133 -2.39 3.13 18.10
C SER A 133 -3.78 3.73 17.96
N ALA A 134 -4.81 2.96 18.28
CA ALA A 134 -6.19 3.40 18.19
C ALA A 134 -6.98 3.01 19.45
N VAL A 135 -7.98 3.82 19.79
CA VAL A 135 -9.00 3.50 20.80
C VAL A 135 -10.34 3.44 20.09
N VAL A 136 -11.09 2.36 20.32
CA VAL A 136 -12.47 2.22 19.83
C VAL A 136 -13.41 2.31 21.02
N VAL A 137 -14.19 3.39 21.05
CA VAL A 137 -15.22 3.63 22.09
C VAL A 137 -16.57 3.18 21.56
N GLY A 138 -17.12 2.16 22.20
CA GLY A 138 -18.30 1.41 21.76
C GLY A 138 -17.94 0.28 20.79
N LEU A 139 -18.40 -0.92 21.11
CA LEU A 139 -18.17 -2.17 20.38
C LEU A 139 -19.49 -2.80 19.91
N GLY A 140 -20.51 -1.95 19.71
CA GLY A 140 -21.72 -2.32 18.98
C GLY A 140 -21.46 -2.59 17.49
N GLY A 141 -22.51 -2.54 16.66
CA GLY A 141 -22.41 -2.92 15.24
C GLY A 141 -21.26 -2.21 14.49
N THR A 142 -21.25 -0.88 14.49
CA THR A 142 -20.21 -0.10 13.79
C THR A 142 -18.83 -0.23 14.44
N GLY A 143 -18.77 -0.08 15.76
CA GLY A 143 -17.51 -0.14 16.52
C GLY A 143 -16.82 -1.49 16.39
N GLY A 144 -17.58 -2.59 16.44
CA GLY A 144 -17.05 -3.94 16.24
C GLY A 144 -16.45 -4.14 14.85
N HIS A 145 -17.10 -3.66 13.79
CA HIS A 145 -16.55 -3.72 12.42
C HIS A 145 -15.30 -2.85 12.27
N ALA A 146 -15.28 -1.67 12.88
CA ALA A 146 -14.11 -0.80 12.89
C ALA A 146 -12.92 -1.45 13.62
N ALA A 147 -13.15 -2.01 14.80
CA ALA A 147 -12.14 -2.72 15.57
C ALA A 147 -11.59 -3.94 14.82
N TRP A 148 -12.47 -4.72 14.17
CA TRP A 148 -12.08 -5.81 13.29
C TRP A 148 -11.18 -5.33 12.15
N SER A 149 -11.61 -4.27 11.45
CA SER A 149 -10.88 -3.73 10.30
C SER A 149 -9.50 -3.20 10.71
N LEU A 150 -9.40 -2.52 11.85
CA LEU A 150 -8.13 -2.04 12.39
C LEU A 150 -7.18 -3.19 12.75
N ALA A 151 -7.68 -4.21 13.44
CA ALA A 151 -6.88 -5.38 13.81
C ALA A 151 -6.43 -6.18 12.58
N ALA A 152 -7.34 -6.43 11.63
CA ALA A 152 -7.05 -7.11 10.37
C ALA A 152 -6.05 -6.32 9.50
N SER A 153 -6.11 -4.99 9.54
CA SER A 153 -5.16 -4.11 8.83
C SER A 153 -3.78 -4.04 9.49
N GLY A 154 -3.62 -4.56 10.71
CA GLY A 154 -2.34 -4.60 11.41
C GLY A 154 -1.97 -3.28 12.08
N VAL A 155 -2.93 -2.58 12.70
CA VAL A 155 -2.60 -1.52 13.66
C VAL A 155 -1.73 -2.09 14.78
N GLY A 156 -0.75 -1.33 15.27
CA GLY A 156 0.15 -1.82 16.32
C GLY A 156 -0.56 -2.13 17.63
N ARG A 157 -1.37 -1.17 18.09
CA ARG A 157 -2.07 -1.25 19.37
C ARG A 157 -3.52 -0.82 19.23
N LEU A 158 -4.43 -1.57 19.85
CA LEU A 158 -5.86 -1.29 19.80
C LEU A 158 -6.48 -1.47 21.19
N HIS A 159 -6.99 -0.37 21.75
CA HIS A 159 -7.71 -0.36 23.01
C HIS A 159 -9.22 -0.33 22.79
N LEU A 160 -9.95 -1.22 23.47
CA LEU A 160 -11.38 -1.44 23.28
C LEU A 160 -12.15 -0.98 24.52
N VAL A 161 -13.16 -0.12 24.34
CA VAL A 161 -13.96 0.40 25.45
C VAL A 161 -15.43 0.11 25.19
N ASP A 162 -16.07 -0.70 26.04
CA ASP A 162 -17.52 -0.89 26.01
C ASP A 162 -18.03 -1.39 27.38
N PRO A 163 -19.01 -0.69 27.99
CA PRO A 163 -19.54 -1.05 29.31
C PRO A 163 -20.56 -2.19 29.26
N ASP A 164 -21.09 -2.54 28.08
CA ASP A 164 -22.19 -3.50 27.95
C ASP A 164 -21.71 -4.96 27.98
N VAL A 165 -22.69 -5.85 28.08
CA VAL A 165 -22.53 -7.29 27.86
C VAL A 165 -23.13 -7.69 26.51
N VAL A 166 -22.70 -8.83 25.99
CA VAL A 166 -23.24 -9.42 24.76
C VAL A 166 -24.65 -9.96 25.03
N GLU A 167 -25.61 -9.56 24.22
CA GLU A 167 -26.97 -10.11 24.23
C GLU A 167 -27.27 -10.92 22.97
N LEU A 168 -28.21 -11.88 23.04
CA LEU A 168 -28.67 -12.62 21.86
C LEU A 168 -29.16 -11.70 20.73
N SER A 169 -29.82 -10.58 21.09
CA SER A 169 -30.30 -9.54 20.17
C SER A 169 -29.16 -8.85 19.38
N ASN A 170 -27.91 -8.97 19.83
CA ASN A 170 -26.75 -8.34 19.23
C ASN A 170 -26.20 -9.13 18.03
N LEU A 171 -26.41 -10.45 18.02
CA LEU A 171 -25.78 -11.37 17.05
C LEU A 171 -26.28 -11.17 15.61
N ASN A 172 -27.38 -10.43 15.41
CA ASN A 172 -27.87 -10.09 14.09
C ASN A 172 -27.03 -9.02 13.35
N ARG A 173 -26.11 -8.32 14.05
CA ARG A 173 -25.36 -7.19 13.49
C ARG A 173 -23.95 -6.97 14.07
N GLN A 174 -23.62 -7.60 15.19
CA GLN A 174 -22.34 -7.41 15.90
C GLN A 174 -21.42 -8.62 15.64
N VAL A 175 -20.65 -8.54 14.55
CA VAL A 175 -19.87 -9.65 13.97
C VAL A 175 -18.77 -10.22 14.89
N LEU A 176 -18.39 -9.51 15.95
CA LEU A 176 -17.34 -9.95 16.87
C LEU A 176 -17.81 -11.04 17.86
N TYR A 177 -19.11 -11.26 17.98
CA TYR A 177 -19.70 -12.09 19.02
C TYR A 177 -20.38 -13.33 18.47
N THR A 178 -20.41 -14.38 19.28
CA THR A 178 -21.09 -15.64 18.99
C THR A 178 -22.10 -15.97 20.10
N GLU A 179 -22.92 -17.02 19.92
CA GLU A 179 -23.84 -17.47 20.96
C GLU A 179 -23.12 -17.85 22.27
N ALA A 180 -21.88 -18.35 22.18
CA ALA A 180 -21.05 -18.67 23.34
C ALA A 180 -20.61 -17.43 24.13
N ASP A 181 -20.76 -16.23 23.57
CA ASP A 181 -20.37 -14.99 24.21
C ASP A 181 -21.52 -14.30 24.96
N VAL A 182 -22.77 -14.77 24.83
CA VAL A 182 -23.93 -14.15 25.48
C VAL A 182 -23.74 -14.08 27.00
N GLY A 183 -23.93 -12.88 27.56
CA GLY A 183 -23.72 -12.57 28.97
C GLY A 183 -22.28 -12.15 29.34
N ARG A 184 -21.31 -12.28 28.42
CA ARG A 184 -19.93 -11.82 28.62
C ARG A 184 -19.81 -10.31 28.36
N PRO A 185 -18.89 -9.60 29.03
CA PRO A 185 -18.56 -8.21 28.70
C PRO A 185 -18.11 -8.09 27.24
N LYS A 186 -18.67 -7.11 26.52
CA LYS A 186 -18.37 -6.89 25.10
C LYS A 186 -16.90 -6.63 24.84
N ALA A 187 -16.25 -5.86 25.71
CA ALA A 187 -14.85 -5.50 25.57
C ALA A 187 -13.91 -6.71 25.70
N GLU A 188 -14.18 -7.59 26.66
CA GLU A 188 -13.43 -8.85 26.87
C GLU A 188 -13.65 -9.85 25.72
N ALA A 189 -14.91 -10.02 25.29
CA ALA A 189 -15.23 -10.93 24.18
C ALA A 189 -14.62 -10.43 22.85
N ALA A 190 -14.65 -9.12 22.61
CA ALA A 190 -14.05 -8.49 21.43
C ALA A 190 -12.52 -8.65 21.41
N GLU A 191 -11.84 -8.42 22.54
CA GLU A 191 -10.39 -8.64 22.63
C GLU A 191 -10.02 -10.07 22.22
N GLN A 192 -10.70 -11.08 22.78
CA GLN A 192 -10.45 -12.47 22.41
C GLN A 192 -10.74 -12.75 20.93
N ALA A 193 -11.84 -12.21 20.39
CA ALA A 193 -12.19 -12.39 18.99
C ALA A 193 -11.11 -11.78 18.06
N LEU A 194 -10.66 -10.55 18.34
CA LEU A 194 -9.66 -9.85 17.54
C LEU A 194 -8.27 -10.49 17.66
N GLY A 195 -7.90 -11.03 18.83
CA GLY A 195 -6.66 -11.77 19.02
C GLY A 195 -6.58 -13.02 18.14
N ARG A 196 -7.73 -13.65 17.82
CA ARG A 196 -7.81 -14.76 16.85
C ARG A 196 -7.66 -14.30 15.39
N VAL A 197 -8.02 -13.06 15.09
CA VAL A 197 -7.89 -12.49 13.73
C VAL A 197 -6.42 -12.13 13.44
N ASN A 198 -5.78 -11.44 14.38
CA ASN A 198 -4.39 -11.01 14.23
C ASN A 198 -3.69 -10.93 15.59
N SER A 199 -2.91 -11.96 15.93
CA SER A 199 -2.12 -12.03 17.15
C SER A 199 -0.90 -11.10 17.16
N GLY A 200 -0.60 -10.41 16.07
CA GLY A 200 0.45 -9.40 16.00
C GLY A 200 0.03 -8.02 16.53
N VAL A 201 -1.24 -7.84 16.89
CA VAL A 201 -1.78 -6.59 17.44
C VAL A 201 -1.76 -6.66 18.96
N GLU A 202 -1.23 -5.62 19.60
CA GLU A 202 -1.33 -5.46 21.05
C GLU A 202 -2.75 -4.98 21.41
N LEU A 203 -3.53 -5.87 22.03
CA LEU A 203 -4.90 -5.60 22.43
C LEU A 203 -4.97 -5.31 23.93
N SER A 204 -5.91 -4.45 24.29
CA SER A 204 -6.29 -4.20 25.68
C SER A 204 -7.73 -3.69 25.72
N HIS A 205 -8.37 -3.74 26.88
CA HIS A 205 -9.75 -3.29 27.02
C HIS A 205 -10.04 -2.58 28.35
N SER A 206 -11.14 -1.83 28.39
CA SER A 206 -11.76 -1.27 29.59
C SER A 206 -13.29 -1.30 29.46
N ARG A 207 -13.97 -1.21 30.62
CA ARG A 207 -15.44 -1.14 30.72
C ARG A 207 -15.88 0.31 30.86
#